data_AF-A0A7C1CXV6-F1
#
_entry.id   AF-A0A7C1CXV6-F1
#
_cell.length_a   1.000
_cell.length_b   1.000
_cell.length_c   1.000
_cell.angle_alpha   90.00
_cell.angle_beta   90.00
_cell.angle_gamma   90.00
#
_symmetry.space_group_name_H-M   'P 1'
#
loop_
_entity.id
_entity.type
_entity.pdbx_description
1 polymer ?
#
loop_
_entity_poly.entity_id
_entity_poly.type
_entity_poly.pdbx_seq_one_letter_code
_entity_poly.pdbx_strand_id
1 'polypeptide(L)'
;MKLKQPAIKAGVSNRHLHLSAEDIERLFGKGHELTPIKDLGQPGQYACDEKVILVGPKGAITGVRVLGPARKATQIEVSRTDAFSLGIRPPIKDSGDHADTPGLTIVGPKGTVVLNSGVMLAKRHIHMTPEDARVYGVEDKEIVMVYAEGAGTRRVIFDDVLVRVHSSYALEFHVDVDEANAAILNNNDPVFIIEEL
;
A
#
# COMPACT_ATOMS: atom_id res chain seq x y z
N MET A 1 12.53 19.06 -17.85
CA MET A 1 12.69 17.74 -17.23
C MET A 1 13.18 16.69 -18.22
N LYS A 2 14.24 16.01 -17.83
CA LYS A 2 14.73 14.77 -18.45
C LYS A 2 14.15 13.60 -17.67
N LEU A 3 13.49 12.68 -18.38
CA LEU A 3 12.80 11.52 -17.79
C LEU A 3 13.61 10.25 -18.06
N LYS A 4 13.82 9.43 -17.02
CA LYS A 4 14.40 8.10 -17.18
C LYS A 4 13.41 7.19 -17.93
N GLN A 5 13.95 6.24 -18.70
CA GLN A 5 13.20 5.25 -19.46
C GLN A 5 13.60 3.83 -19.04
N PRO A 6 12.71 2.84 -19.14
CA PRO A 6 11.33 2.94 -19.62
C PRO A 6 10.36 3.57 -18.60
N ALA A 7 9.08 3.69 -18.95
CA ALA A 7 8.04 4.08 -18.00
C ALA A 7 7.82 2.97 -16.94
N ILE A 8 7.46 3.37 -15.73
CA ILE A 8 7.07 2.50 -14.63
C ILE A 8 5.54 2.51 -14.53
N LYS A 9 4.94 1.36 -14.25
CA LYS A 9 3.48 1.27 -14.05
C LYS A 9 3.10 1.75 -12.66
N ALA A 10 2.05 2.55 -12.57
CA ALA A 10 1.42 2.90 -11.31
C ALA A 10 0.57 1.73 -10.75
N GLY A 11 0.69 1.47 -9.46
CA GLY A 11 -0.17 0.63 -8.64
C GLY A 11 -0.88 1.50 -7.62
N VAL A 12 -2.20 1.57 -7.71
CA VAL A 12 -3.05 2.38 -6.83
C VAL A 12 -3.64 1.51 -5.73
N SER A 13 -3.25 1.80 -4.50
CA SER A 13 -3.67 1.09 -3.31
C SER A 13 -4.88 1.76 -2.67
N ASN A 14 -6.02 1.04 -2.68
CA ASN A 14 -7.12 1.38 -1.78
C ASN A 14 -6.82 0.85 -0.37
N ARG A 15 -7.61 1.28 0.61
CA ARG A 15 -7.53 0.77 1.98
C ARG A 15 -7.59 -0.76 2.03
N HIS A 16 -6.69 -1.34 2.80
CA HIS A 16 -6.57 -2.79 2.92
C HIS A 16 -5.85 -3.16 4.22
N LEU A 17 -5.77 -4.46 4.49
CA LEU A 17 -4.99 -4.97 5.60
C LEU A 17 -4.29 -6.28 5.25
N HIS A 18 -3.11 -6.46 5.84
CA HIS A 18 -2.43 -7.73 5.95
C HIS A 18 -2.68 -8.29 7.36
N LEU A 19 -2.89 -9.59 7.47
CA LEU A 19 -3.19 -10.22 8.76
C LEU A 19 -2.10 -11.19 9.19
N SER A 20 -1.91 -11.29 10.51
CA SER A 20 -1.19 -12.41 11.11
C SER A 20 -2.00 -13.70 11.00
N ALA A 21 -1.34 -14.87 11.04
CA ALA A 21 -2.04 -16.16 11.07
C ALA A 21 -3.01 -16.26 12.26
N GLU A 22 -2.62 -15.74 13.42
CA GLU A 22 -3.46 -15.71 14.62
C GLU A 22 -4.71 -14.83 14.43
N ASP A 23 -4.56 -13.65 13.83
CA ASP A 23 -5.69 -12.76 13.61
C ASP A 23 -6.61 -13.25 12.50
N ILE A 24 -6.10 -13.99 11.51
CA ILE A 24 -6.95 -14.71 10.53
C ILE A 24 -7.87 -15.66 11.27
N GLU A 25 -7.34 -16.50 12.18
CA GLU A 25 -8.17 -17.43 12.93
C GLU A 25 -9.19 -16.73 13.82
N ARG A 26 -8.80 -15.64 14.48
CA ARG A 26 -9.71 -14.86 15.35
C ARG A 26 -10.84 -14.20 14.57
N LEU A 27 -10.57 -13.70 13.37
CA LEU A 27 -11.54 -12.96 12.57
C LEU A 27 -12.42 -13.87 11.72
N PHE A 28 -11.88 -14.98 11.20
CA PHE A 28 -12.53 -15.84 10.21
C PHE A 28 -12.78 -17.28 10.67
N GLY A 29 -12.20 -17.69 11.80
CA GLY A 29 -12.38 -19.02 12.41
C GLY A 29 -11.09 -19.84 12.43
N LYS A 30 -10.97 -20.73 13.41
CA LYS A 30 -9.79 -21.60 13.59
C LYS A 30 -9.52 -22.42 12.33
N GLY A 31 -8.27 -22.44 11.87
CA GLY A 31 -7.84 -23.15 10.65
C GLY A 31 -8.33 -22.52 9.34
N HIS A 32 -8.84 -21.28 9.34
CA HIS A 32 -9.26 -20.60 8.11
C HIS A 32 -8.06 -20.29 7.21
N GLU A 33 -8.17 -20.68 5.93
CA GLU A 33 -7.22 -20.31 4.89
C GLU A 33 -7.81 -19.16 4.05
N LEU A 34 -7.01 -18.12 3.80
CA LEU A 34 -7.44 -16.98 2.99
C LEU A 34 -7.79 -17.44 1.57
N THR A 35 -8.88 -16.93 1.00
CA THR A 35 -9.38 -17.32 -0.31
C THR A 35 -8.87 -16.36 -1.38
N PRO A 36 -7.88 -16.71 -2.22
CA PRO A 36 -7.35 -15.79 -3.24
C PRO A 36 -8.38 -15.53 -4.33
N ILE A 37 -8.56 -14.26 -4.71
CA ILE A 37 -9.46 -13.85 -5.82
C ILE A 37 -8.73 -13.20 -6.99
N LYS A 38 -7.56 -12.60 -6.74
CA LYS A 38 -6.79 -11.88 -7.76
C LYS A 38 -5.35 -11.69 -7.32
N ASP A 39 -4.40 -12.02 -8.20
CA ASP A 39 -2.99 -11.68 -8.01
C ASP A 39 -2.75 -10.17 -8.11
N LEU A 40 -1.81 -9.67 -7.31
CA LEU A 40 -1.36 -8.28 -7.34
C LEU A 40 -0.10 -8.12 -8.19
N GLY A 41 0.32 -6.87 -8.43
CA GLY A 41 1.53 -6.58 -9.20
C GLY A 41 2.81 -7.14 -8.59
N GLN A 42 2.86 -7.27 -7.25
CA GLN A 42 3.99 -7.85 -6.54
C GLN A 42 3.91 -9.39 -6.49
N PRO A 43 5.00 -10.12 -6.83
CA PRO A 43 5.01 -11.57 -6.89
C PRO A 43 4.55 -12.24 -5.59
N GLY A 44 3.61 -13.18 -5.71
CA GLY A 44 3.08 -13.95 -4.58
C GLY A 44 2.15 -13.17 -3.64
N GLN A 45 1.85 -11.90 -3.92
CA GLN A 45 0.82 -11.14 -3.19
C GLN A 45 -0.52 -11.25 -3.92
N TYR A 46 -1.62 -11.37 -3.18
CA TYR A 46 -2.96 -11.51 -3.75
C TYR A 46 -4.03 -10.81 -2.91
N ALA A 47 -5.07 -10.31 -3.57
CA ALA A 47 -6.30 -9.92 -2.91
C ALA A 47 -7.11 -11.15 -2.56
N CYS A 48 -7.70 -11.17 -1.37
CA CYS A 48 -8.53 -12.28 -0.88
C CYS A 48 -10.02 -11.93 -0.93
N ASP A 49 -10.91 -12.92 -0.95
CA ASP A 49 -12.36 -12.67 -0.89
C ASP A 49 -12.77 -12.02 0.42
N GLU A 50 -12.03 -12.35 1.49
CA GLU A 50 -12.23 -11.86 2.83
C GLU A 50 -12.22 -10.33 2.90
N LYS A 51 -13.18 -9.81 3.66
CA LYS A 51 -13.30 -8.41 4.02
C LYS A 51 -13.60 -8.29 5.51
N VAL A 52 -13.17 -7.17 6.07
CA VAL A 52 -13.41 -6.82 7.47
C VAL A 52 -14.09 -5.45 7.57
N ILE A 53 -14.51 -5.11 8.80
CA ILE A 53 -14.89 -3.76 9.18
C ILE A 53 -13.76 -3.20 10.06
N LEU A 54 -13.27 -2.01 9.74
CA LEU A 54 -12.37 -1.26 10.60
C LEU A 54 -13.19 -0.28 11.42
N VAL A 55 -13.03 -0.30 12.75
CA VAL A 55 -13.76 0.56 13.69
C VAL A 55 -12.76 1.40 14.46
N GLY A 56 -12.81 2.71 14.23
CA GLY A 56 -12.03 3.70 14.98
C GLY A 56 -12.92 4.50 15.95
N PRO A 57 -12.34 5.44 16.72
CA PRO A 57 -13.06 6.22 17.72
C PRO A 57 -14.23 7.05 17.18
N LYS A 58 -14.18 7.47 15.92
CA LYS A 58 -15.20 8.35 15.31
C LYS A 58 -16.19 7.62 14.44
N GLY A 59 -15.81 6.48 13.86
CA GLY A 59 -16.62 5.80 12.87
C GLY A 59 -16.04 4.47 12.42
N ALA A 60 -16.72 3.86 11.45
CA ALA A 60 -16.35 2.56 10.91
C ALA A 60 -16.32 2.58 9.38
N ILE A 61 -15.44 1.77 8.80
CA ILE A 61 -15.35 1.55 7.36
C ILE A 61 -15.56 0.05 7.11
N THR A 62 -16.57 -0.28 6.32
CA THR A 62 -16.93 -1.66 5.97
C THR A 62 -16.27 -2.09 4.66
N GLY A 63 -16.17 -3.41 4.45
CA GLY A 63 -15.73 -3.96 3.17
C GLY A 63 -14.23 -3.78 2.89
N VAL A 64 -13.41 -3.63 3.93
CA VAL A 64 -11.96 -3.45 3.78
C VAL A 64 -11.31 -4.77 3.40
N ARG A 65 -10.55 -4.77 2.30
CA ARG A 65 -10.00 -5.96 1.64
C ARG A 65 -8.81 -6.54 2.40
N VAL A 66 -8.81 -7.85 2.64
CA VAL A 66 -7.63 -8.58 3.14
C VAL A 66 -6.69 -8.89 1.97
N LEU A 67 -5.40 -8.66 2.17
CA LEU A 67 -4.34 -9.06 1.23
C LEU A 67 -3.49 -10.19 1.83
N GLY A 68 -3.32 -11.23 1.03
CA GLY A 68 -2.51 -12.39 1.37
C GLY A 68 -1.10 -12.36 0.74
N PRO A 69 -0.21 -13.24 1.19
CA PRO A 69 -0.43 -14.24 2.23
C PRO A 69 -0.42 -13.63 3.65
N ALA A 70 -0.70 -14.47 4.65
CA ALA A 70 -0.53 -14.10 6.05
C ALA A 70 0.90 -13.57 6.29
N ARG A 71 1.01 -12.51 7.09
CA ARG A 71 2.28 -11.89 7.48
C ARG A 71 2.61 -12.20 8.93
N LYS A 72 3.81 -11.80 9.38
CA LYS A 72 4.24 -11.96 10.78
C LYS A 72 3.41 -11.11 11.74
N ALA A 73 2.90 -9.98 11.28
CA ALA A 73 2.12 -9.04 12.07
C ALA A 73 0.98 -8.46 11.21
N THR A 74 -0.11 -8.11 11.87
CA THR A 74 -1.25 -7.43 11.26
C THR A 74 -0.90 -5.97 11.00
N GLN A 75 -1.17 -5.52 9.77
CA GLN A 75 -0.91 -4.16 9.30
C GLN A 75 -2.13 -3.65 8.54
N ILE A 76 -2.49 -2.39 8.77
CA ILE A 76 -3.61 -1.72 8.12
C ILE A 76 -3.09 -0.48 7.40
N GLU A 77 -3.35 -0.41 6.10
CA GLU A 77 -2.99 0.73 5.27
C GLU A 77 -4.29 1.45 4.86
N VAL A 78 -4.37 2.74 5.20
CA VAL A 78 -5.54 3.60 4.95
C VAL A 78 -5.10 4.92 4.32
N SER A 79 -6.00 5.59 3.60
CA SER A 79 -5.70 6.94 3.13
C SER A 79 -5.88 7.97 4.25
N ARG A 80 -5.40 9.19 4.02
CA ARG A 80 -5.61 10.29 4.98
C ARG A 80 -7.10 10.59 5.15
N THR A 81 -7.89 10.50 4.08
CA THR A 81 -9.34 10.66 4.11
C THR A 81 -10.01 9.61 5.01
N ASP A 82 -9.55 8.37 4.95
CA ASP A 82 -10.04 7.28 5.81
C ASP A 82 -9.72 7.52 7.28
N ALA A 83 -8.50 7.98 7.58
CA ALA A 83 -8.07 8.28 8.93
C ALA A 83 -8.98 9.34 9.61
N PHE A 84 -9.41 10.37 8.88
CA PHE A 84 -10.38 11.35 9.36
C PHE A 84 -11.76 10.76 9.66
N SER A 85 -12.17 9.73 8.91
CA SER A 85 -13.46 9.05 9.08
C SER A 85 -13.43 8.11 10.29
N LEU A 86 -12.31 7.39 10.46
CA LEU A 86 -12.05 6.51 11.61
C LEU A 86 -11.77 7.30 12.90
N GLY A 87 -11.29 8.55 12.80
CA GLY A 87 -10.96 9.38 13.97
C GLY A 87 -9.59 9.06 14.56
N ILE A 88 -8.64 8.65 13.73
CA ILE A 88 -7.26 8.32 14.12
C ILE A 88 -6.27 9.22 13.37
N ARG A 89 -5.02 9.25 13.84
CA ARG A 89 -3.93 10.03 13.23
C ARG A 89 -2.71 9.12 12.98
N PRO A 90 -2.81 8.18 12.03
CA PRO A 90 -1.69 7.32 11.68
C PRO A 90 -0.54 8.13 11.05
N PRO A 91 0.72 7.79 11.34
CA PRO A 91 1.88 8.38 10.66
C PRO A 91 2.00 7.84 9.22
N ILE A 92 2.77 8.56 8.39
CA ILE A 92 3.25 8.03 7.11
C ILE A 92 4.40 7.08 7.39
N LYS A 93 4.31 5.83 6.90
CA LYS A 93 5.27 4.76 7.20
C LYS A 93 5.52 3.86 5.99
N ASP A 94 6.69 3.25 5.98
CA ASP A 94 6.98 2.14 5.09
C ASP A 94 6.31 0.86 5.62
N SER A 95 5.85 0.01 4.70
CA SER A 95 5.23 -1.27 5.03
C SER A 95 6.20 -2.13 5.87
N GLY A 96 5.78 -2.53 7.07
CA GLY A 96 6.57 -3.26 8.07
C GLY A 96 7.08 -2.42 9.25
N ASP A 97 7.05 -1.09 9.17
CA ASP A 97 7.37 -0.21 10.31
C ASP A 97 6.10 0.08 11.14
N HIS A 98 5.89 -0.74 12.16
CA HIS A 98 4.77 -0.60 13.10
C HIS A 98 5.08 0.33 14.29
N ALA A 99 6.30 0.88 14.41
CA ALA A 99 6.66 1.71 15.54
C ALA A 99 5.85 3.02 15.53
N ASP A 100 5.39 3.45 16.71
CA ASP A 100 4.62 4.68 16.92
C ASP A 100 3.36 4.80 16.04
N THR A 101 2.78 3.66 15.66
CA THR A 101 1.52 3.60 14.91
C THR A 101 0.33 3.40 15.85
N PRO A 102 -0.82 4.05 15.60
CA PRO A 102 -2.03 3.76 16.34
C PRO A 102 -2.59 2.38 15.97
N GLY A 103 -3.46 1.90 16.85
CA GLY A 103 -4.31 0.75 16.61
C GLY A 103 -5.75 1.13 16.28
N LEU A 104 -6.58 0.12 16.02
CA LEU A 104 -8.03 0.21 15.90
C LEU A 104 -8.67 -1.19 16.09
N THR A 105 -10.00 -1.26 16.09
CA THR A 105 -10.70 -2.53 16.19
C THR A 105 -11.05 -3.09 14.82
N ILE A 106 -10.66 -4.34 14.56
CA ILE A 106 -10.98 -5.08 13.33
C ILE A 106 -12.11 -6.06 13.65
N VAL A 107 -13.20 -6.00 12.90
CA VAL A 107 -14.34 -6.91 13.05
C VAL A 107 -14.45 -7.81 11.83
N GLY A 108 -14.34 -9.12 12.07
CA GLY A 108 -14.53 -10.18 11.09
C GLY A 108 -15.82 -10.96 11.35
N PRO A 109 -16.17 -11.92 10.47
CA PRO A 109 -17.41 -12.70 10.59
C PRO A 109 -17.46 -13.64 11.80
N LYS A 110 -16.32 -14.03 12.38
CA LYS A 110 -16.24 -14.96 13.52
C LYS A 110 -15.73 -14.33 14.81
N GLY A 111 -15.23 -13.10 14.76
CA GLY A 111 -14.67 -12.46 15.93
C GLY A 111 -14.15 -11.06 15.69
N THR A 112 -13.43 -10.55 16.67
CA THR A 112 -12.93 -9.17 16.70
C THR A 112 -11.51 -9.17 17.24
N VAL A 113 -10.66 -8.31 16.67
CA VAL A 113 -9.29 -8.08 17.11
C VAL A 113 -9.16 -6.60 17.46
N VAL A 114 -8.76 -6.32 18.70
CA VAL A 114 -8.36 -4.96 19.10
C VAL A 114 -6.86 -4.86 18.86
N LEU A 115 -6.48 -4.13 17.82
CA LEU A 115 -5.08 -3.89 17.49
C LEU A 115 -4.59 -2.69 18.30
N ASN A 116 -3.42 -2.79 18.92
CA ASN A 116 -2.82 -1.69 19.68
C ASN A 116 -1.91 -0.80 18.81
N SER A 117 -1.38 -1.35 17.72
CA SER A 117 -0.47 -0.69 16.78
C SER A 117 -0.51 -1.39 15.42
N GLY A 118 -0.31 -0.67 14.33
CA GLY A 118 -0.18 -1.24 12.99
C GLY A 118 -0.99 -0.50 11.91
N VAL A 119 -1.65 0.61 12.25
CA VAL A 119 -2.37 1.44 11.28
C VAL A 119 -1.47 2.56 10.77
N MET A 120 -1.34 2.69 9.46
CA MET A 120 -0.46 3.66 8.81
C MET A 120 -1.07 4.29 7.55
N LEU A 121 -0.54 5.46 7.17
CA LEU A 121 -0.63 5.96 5.82
C LEU A 121 0.55 5.38 5.04
N ALA A 122 0.30 4.70 3.92
CA ALA A 122 1.37 4.09 3.15
C ALA A 122 2.27 5.17 2.54
N LYS A 123 3.58 5.13 2.83
CA LYS A 123 4.54 6.00 2.14
C LYS A 123 4.63 5.57 0.68
N ARG A 124 4.50 6.51 -0.27
CA ARG A 124 4.72 6.23 -1.69
C ARG A 124 6.12 5.69 -1.96
N HIS A 125 6.21 4.70 -2.84
CA HIS A 125 7.47 4.03 -3.12
C HIS A 125 7.46 3.35 -4.48
N ILE A 126 8.65 3.00 -4.96
CA ILE A 126 8.82 2.16 -6.15
C ILE A 126 9.44 0.85 -5.70
N HIS A 127 8.76 -0.25 -5.99
CA HIS A 127 9.37 -1.58 -5.91
C HIS A 127 10.23 -1.81 -7.16
N MET A 128 11.43 -2.35 -6.98
CA MET A 128 12.38 -2.68 -8.05
C MET A 128 13.07 -4.01 -7.78
N THR A 129 13.40 -4.74 -8.84
CA THR A 129 14.44 -5.77 -8.75
C THR A 129 15.84 -5.11 -8.81
N PRO A 130 16.91 -5.81 -8.40
CA PRO A 130 18.27 -5.29 -8.58
C PRO A 130 18.62 -4.95 -10.03
N GLU A 131 18.04 -5.66 -11.00
CA GLU A 131 18.25 -5.38 -12.42
C GLU A 131 17.52 -4.10 -12.85
N ASP A 132 16.28 -3.89 -12.38
CA ASP A 132 15.57 -2.64 -12.63
C ASP A 132 16.34 -1.45 -12.05
N ALA A 133 16.80 -1.56 -10.80
CA ALA A 133 17.59 -0.52 -10.14
C ALA A 133 18.85 -0.16 -10.96
N ARG A 134 19.54 -1.17 -11.53
CA ARG A 134 20.68 -0.98 -12.44
C ARG A 134 20.28 -0.26 -13.73
N VAL A 135 19.13 -0.61 -14.32
CA VAL A 135 18.61 0.05 -15.55
C VAL A 135 18.30 1.52 -15.30
N TYR A 136 17.68 1.86 -14.17
CA TYR A 136 17.36 3.24 -13.82
C TYR A 136 18.55 3.99 -13.20
N GLY A 137 19.62 3.29 -12.81
CA GLY A 137 20.77 3.87 -12.13
C GLY A 137 20.39 4.50 -10.80
N VAL A 138 19.64 3.75 -9.98
CA VAL A 138 19.22 4.11 -8.62
C VAL A 138 19.58 3.00 -7.65
N GLU A 139 19.63 3.31 -6.35
CA GLU A 139 19.98 2.36 -5.29
C GLU A 139 18.82 2.08 -4.31
N ASP A 140 18.94 1.01 -3.52
CA ASP A 140 17.98 0.73 -2.44
C ASP A 140 17.96 1.89 -1.44
N LYS A 141 16.75 2.32 -1.08
CA LYS A 141 16.45 3.44 -0.18
C LYS A 141 16.80 4.82 -0.71
N GLU A 142 17.16 4.95 -1.98
CA GLU A 142 17.27 6.24 -2.62
C GLU A 142 15.91 6.94 -2.67
N ILE A 143 15.92 8.27 -2.55
CA ILE A 143 14.74 9.12 -2.68
C ILE A 143 14.77 9.79 -4.05
N VAL A 144 13.73 9.57 -4.84
CA VAL A 144 13.61 10.10 -6.21
C VAL A 144 12.35 10.94 -6.38
N MET A 145 12.32 11.70 -7.49
CA MET A 145 11.10 12.36 -7.96
C MET A 145 10.45 11.55 -9.07
N VAL A 146 9.12 11.42 -9.03
CA VAL A 146 8.32 10.73 -10.04
C VAL A 146 7.35 11.69 -10.70
N TYR A 147 7.42 11.79 -12.03
CA TYR A 147 6.49 12.53 -12.84
C TYR A 147 5.32 11.65 -13.30
N ALA A 148 4.10 12.16 -13.08
CA ALA A 148 2.86 11.60 -13.61
C ALA A 148 2.19 12.61 -14.55
N GLU A 149 1.81 12.17 -15.75
CA GLU A 149 1.16 13.03 -16.74
C GLU A 149 -0.30 13.36 -16.40
N GLY A 150 -0.95 12.53 -15.57
CA GLY A 150 -2.32 12.73 -15.07
C GLY A 150 -3.34 12.92 -16.19
N ALA A 151 -3.34 12.01 -17.16
CA ALA A 151 -4.13 12.08 -18.39
C ALA A 151 -4.03 13.43 -19.13
N GLY A 152 -2.90 14.13 -18.99
CA GLY A 152 -2.65 15.45 -19.57
C GLY A 152 -3.32 16.62 -18.85
N THR A 153 -4.10 16.38 -17.78
CA THR A 153 -4.94 17.41 -17.12
C THR A 153 -4.52 17.70 -15.68
N ARG A 154 -3.96 16.71 -14.97
CA ARG A 154 -3.52 16.80 -13.57
C ARG A 154 -2.08 16.31 -13.43
N ARG A 155 -1.17 16.98 -14.14
CA ARG A 155 0.26 16.68 -14.07
C ARG A 155 0.77 16.90 -12.65
N VAL A 156 1.50 15.93 -12.11
CA VAL A 156 2.04 15.97 -10.74
C VAL A 156 3.49 15.49 -10.77
N ILE A 157 4.34 16.16 -10.01
CA ILE A 157 5.65 15.63 -9.60
C ILE A 157 5.50 15.19 -8.16
N PHE A 158 5.59 13.88 -7.93
CA PHE A 158 5.72 13.30 -6.60
C PHE A 158 7.19 13.36 -6.20
N ASP A 159 7.53 14.22 -5.25
CA ASP A 159 8.84 14.23 -4.60
C ASP A 159 8.92 13.14 -3.50
N ASP A 160 10.01 12.99 -2.77
CA ASP A 160 10.11 12.05 -1.63
C ASP A 160 9.58 10.62 -1.93
N VAL A 161 9.93 10.06 -3.09
CA VAL A 161 9.53 8.69 -3.46
C VAL A 161 10.66 7.73 -3.11
N LEU A 162 10.37 6.79 -2.21
CA LEU A 162 11.35 5.80 -1.77
C LEU A 162 11.54 4.69 -2.81
N VAL A 163 12.78 4.43 -3.22
CA VAL A 163 13.14 3.24 -4.00
C VAL A 163 13.37 2.06 -3.05
N ARG A 164 12.73 0.92 -3.34
CA ARG A 164 12.87 -0.32 -2.59
C ARG A 164 13.33 -1.42 -3.52
N VAL A 165 14.54 -1.92 -3.31
CA VAL A 165 15.16 -2.94 -4.17
C VAL A 165 15.17 -4.29 -3.47
N HIS A 166 14.52 -5.28 -4.06
CA HIS A 166 14.56 -6.65 -3.57
C HIS A 166 14.36 -7.65 -4.71
N SER A 167 15.00 -8.82 -4.63
CA SER A 167 14.93 -9.85 -5.69
C SER A 167 13.53 -10.47 -5.85
N SER A 168 12.66 -10.34 -4.85
CA SER A 168 11.28 -10.83 -4.89
C SER A 168 10.25 -9.80 -5.36
N TYR A 169 10.69 -8.58 -5.70
CA TYR A 169 9.79 -7.51 -6.15
C TYR A 169 9.55 -7.55 -7.65
N ALA A 170 8.52 -6.85 -8.09
CA ALA A 170 8.33 -6.47 -9.48
C ALA A 170 8.27 -4.94 -9.60
N LEU A 171 8.76 -4.42 -10.73
CA LEU A 171 8.81 -2.99 -10.99
C LEU A 171 7.42 -2.34 -10.97
N GLU A 172 7.14 -1.52 -9.96
CA GLU A 172 5.83 -0.87 -9.80
C GLU A 172 5.91 0.35 -8.86
N PHE A 173 5.29 1.47 -9.23
CA PHE A 173 5.17 2.66 -8.39
C PHE A 173 3.88 2.62 -7.58
N HIS A 174 3.96 2.57 -6.26
CA HIS A 174 2.83 2.43 -5.35
C HIS A 174 2.47 3.78 -4.72
N VAL A 175 1.18 4.13 -4.83
CA VAL A 175 0.57 5.30 -4.20
C VAL A 175 -0.77 4.92 -3.58
N ASP A 176 -1.20 5.66 -2.57
CA ASP A 176 -2.56 5.49 -2.05
C ASP A 176 -3.62 6.13 -2.97
N VAL A 177 -4.89 5.86 -2.69
CA VAL A 177 -6.02 6.37 -3.49
C VAL A 177 -6.17 7.91 -3.43
N ASP A 178 -5.77 8.56 -2.35
CA ASP A 178 -5.84 10.03 -2.23
C ASP A 178 -4.77 10.67 -3.13
N GLU A 179 -3.55 10.13 -3.11
CA GLU A 179 -2.45 10.53 -4.00
C GLU A 179 -2.78 10.29 -5.48
N ALA A 180 -3.31 9.11 -5.80
CA ALA A 180 -3.71 8.77 -7.16
C ALA A 180 -4.82 9.69 -7.68
N ASN A 181 -5.85 9.96 -6.88
CA ASN A 181 -6.92 10.90 -7.25
C ASN A 181 -6.38 12.32 -7.45
N ALA A 182 -5.42 12.76 -6.63
CA ALA A 182 -4.78 14.05 -6.78
C ALA A 182 -3.98 14.19 -8.10
N ALA A 183 -3.60 13.08 -8.74
CA ALA A 183 -2.91 13.08 -10.02
C ALA A 183 -3.74 12.56 -11.21
N ILE A 184 -5.02 12.16 -11.00
CA ILE A 184 -5.82 11.42 -12.00
C ILE A 184 -5.00 10.21 -12.52
N LEU A 185 -4.47 9.43 -11.58
CA LEU A 185 -3.64 8.26 -11.86
C LEU A 185 -4.45 6.99 -11.61
N ASN A 186 -4.40 6.04 -12.55
CA ASN A 186 -5.02 4.74 -12.45
C ASN A 186 -3.98 3.62 -12.42
N ASN A 187 -4.42 2.41 -12.09
CA ASN A 187 -3.59 1.22 -12.23
C ASN A 187 -3.09 1.06 -13.67
N ASN A 188 -1.78 0.80 -13.80
CA ASN A 188 -1.02 0.67 -15.05
C ASN A 188 -0.74 1.96 -15.83
N ASP A 189 -1.18 3.12 -15.35
CA ASP A 189 -0.78 4.37 -15.98
C ASP A 189 0.74 4.55 -15.90
N PRO A 190 1.39 5.06 -16.97
CA PRO A 190 2.83 5.24 -16.99
C PRO A 190 3.24 6.44 -16.13
N VAL A 191 4.28 6.25 -15.34
CA VAL A 191 4.99 7.29 -14.61
C VAL A 191 6.48 7.20 -14.89
N PHE A 192 7.22 8.27 -14.65
CA PHE A 192 8.63 8.37 -14.99
C PHE A 192 9.45 8.91 -13.83
N ILE A 193 10.60 8.30 -13.55
CA ILE A 193 11.57 8.93 -12.64
C ILE A 193 12.17 10.14 -13.36
N ILE A 194 12.23 11.28 -12.67
CA ILE A 194 12.89 12.48 -13.17
C ILE A 194 14.40 12.33 -12.91
N GLU A 195 15.21 12.43 -13.97
CA GLU A 195 16.67 12.46 -13.88
C GLU A 195 17.19 13.87 -13.61
N GLU A 196 16.58 14.86 -14.26
CA GLU A 196 16.95 16.27 -14.18
C GLU A 196 15.68 17.11 -14.36
N LEU A 197 15.46 18.11 -13.49
CA LEU A 197 14.24 18.92 -13.48
C LEU A 197 14.25 20.00 -14.59
#